data_AF-A0A239NG84-F1
#
_entry.id   AF-A0A239NG84-F1
#
_cell.length_a   1.000
_cell.length_b   1.000
_cell.length_c   1.000
_cell.angle_alpha   90.00
_cell.angle_beta   90.00
_cell.angle_gamma   90.00
#
_symmetry.space_group_name_H-M   'P 1'
#
loop_
_entity.id
_entity.type
_entity.pdbx_description
1 polymer ?
#
loop_
_entity_poly.entity_id
_entity_poly.type
_entity_poly.pdbx_seq_one_letter_code
_entity_poly.pdbx_strand_id
1 'polypeptide(L)'
;RTSSNRSTTVKNRPSTRRCRKHRSGRKPGAVQLADTRHKENLRQAQASIDAAAAADRYNREYQAIEAINLSVATLLSDVAYYLMIEDSHKKFPEEISLVFLHQSRKDLMVNTNKGSVSTLLALPQIHDEELQELAVKVHEAMSAVRAEFDGSDPDIKEVSWQNAFEKSTPMNHANRNLQAAALGYFAKKEEPTQTDSPTAK
;
A
#
# COMPACT_ATOMS: atom_id res chain seq x y z
N ARG A 1 -48.48 -66.66 -63.49
CA ARG A 1 -49.37 -67.06 -62.38
C ARG A 1 -49.50 -65.89 -61.43
N THR A 2 -50.72 -65.40 -61.28
CA THR A 2 -51.12 -64.15 -60.63
C THR A 2 -51.17 -64.28 -59.10
N SER A 3 -50.76 -63.18 -58.48
CA SER A 3 -50.78 -62.77 -57.06
C SER A 3 -51.66 -63.53 -56.07
N SER A 4 -51.01 -64.12 -55.06
CA SER A 4 -51.52 -64.26 -53.70
C SER A 4 -50.89 -63.16 -52.82
N ASN A 5 -51.68 -62.25 -52.26
CA ASN A 5 -51.87 -62.19 -50.82
C ASN A 5 -52.64 -60.94 -50.37
N ARG A 6 -53.56 -61.25 -49.46
CA ARG A 6 -54.59 -60.39 -48.91
C ARG A 6 -53.99 -59.42 -47.90
N SER A 7 -54.48 -58.20 -47.99
CA SER A 7 -54.19 -57.03 -47.18
C SER A 7 -54.19 -57.34 -45.68
N THR A 8 -53.08 -57.10 -45.00
CA THR A 8 -53.02 -56.94 -43.54
C THR A 8 -52.84 -55.47 -43.24
N THR A 9 -53.87 -54.86 -42.67
CA THR A 9 -53.89 -53.46 -42.29
C THR A 9 -53.01 -53.28 -41.05
N VAL A 10 -51.82 -52.71 -41.22
CA VAL A 10 -50.98 -52.27 -40.11
C VAL A 10 -51.68 -51.08 -39.46
N LYS A 11 -52.19 -51.28 -38.23
CA LYS A 11 -52.71 -50.18 -37.42
C LYS A 11 -51.55 -49.24 -37.08
N ASN A 12 -51.43 -48.16 -37.83
CA ASN A 12 -50.61 -47.00 -37.49
C ASN A 12 -51.08 -46.46 -36.13
N ARG A 13 -50.39 -46.86 -35.05
CA ARG A 13 -50.50 -46.21 -33.75
C ARG A 13 -49.52 -45.04 -33.79
N PRO A 14 -49.97 -43.78 -33.88
CA PRO A 14 -49.05 -42.67 -33.70
C PRO A 14 -48.66 -42.71 -32.22
N SER A 15 -47.48 -43.24 -31.89
CA SER A 15 -46.90 -42.95 -30.60
C SER A 15 -46.65 -41.44 -30.60
N THR A 16 -47.54 -40.71 -29.94
CA THR A 16 -47.33 -39.30 -29.66
C THR A 16 -46.05 -39.22 -28.86
N ARG A 17 -44.94 -38.95 -29.55
CA ARG A 17 -43.69 -38.51 -28.94
C ARG A 17 -44.08 -37.22 -28.25
N ARG A 18 -44.45 -37.32 -26.96
CA ARG A 18 -44.70 -36.15 -26.13
C ARG A 18 -43.38 -35.40 -26.11
N CYS A 19 -43.26 -34.37 -26.95
CA CYS A 19 -42.36 -33.29 -26.64
C CYS A 19 -42.72 -32.88 -25.22
N ARG A 20 -41.86 -33.21 -24.26
CA ARG A 20 -41.88 -32.55 -22.95
C ARG A 20 -41.76 -31.07 -23.30
N LYS A 21 -42.89 -30.36 -23.33
CA LYS A 21 -42.88 -28.90 -23.23
C LYS A 21 -42.16 -28.65 -21.92
N HIS A 22 -40.88 -28.26 -22.00
CA HIS A 22 -40.16 -27.72 -20.88
C HIS A 22 -40.99 -26.52 -20.40
N ARG A 23 -41.76 -26.73 -19.33
CA ARG A 23 -42.50 -25.68 -18.64
C ARG A 23 -41.48 -24.91 -17.81
N SER A 24 -40.57 -24.18 -18.44
CA SER A 24 -40.20 -22.89 -17.87
C SER A 24 -41.32 -21.95 -18.33
N GLY A 25 -42.27 -21.62 -17.45
CA GLY A 25 -43.41 -20.74 -17.75
C GLY A 25 -43.02 -19.29 -18.05
N ARG A 26 -41.81 -19.05 -18.56
CA ARG A 26 -41.27 -17.74 -18.90
C ARG A 26 -41.11 -17.67 -20.42
N LYS A 27 -41.72 -16.64 -21.02
CA LYS A 27 -41.57 -16.34 -22.46
C LYS A 27 -40.07 -16.20 -22.78
N PRO A 28 -39.57 -16.65 -23.95
CA PRO A 28 -38.14 -16.63 -24.28
C PRO A 28 -37.44 -15.27 -24.03
N GLY A 29 -38.11 -14.15 -24.32
CA GLY A 29 -37.58 -12.81 -24.05
C GLY A 29 -37.46 -12.45 -22.56
N ALA A 30 -38.29 -13.03 -21.67
CA ALA A 30 -38.24 -12.78 -20.23
C ALA A 30 -37.09 -13.54 -19.54
N VAL A 31 -36.64 -14.66 -20.12
CA VAL A 31 -35.44 -15.38 -19.66
C VAL A 31 -34.18 -14.63 -20.07
N GLN A 32 -34.11 -14.15 -21.31
CA GLN A 32 -33.00 -13.31 -21.79
C GLN A 32 -32.85 -12.01 -20.98
N LEU A 33 -33.96 -11.34 -20.65
CA LEU A 33 -33.96 -10.15 -19.79
C LEU A 33 -33.54 -10.43 -18.33
N ALA A 34 -33.83 -11.63 -17.81
CA ALA A 34 -33.39 -12.02 -16.48
C ALA A 34 -31.89 -12.36 -16.46
N ASP A 35 -31.40 -13.04 -17.50
CA ASP A 35 -29.99 -13.40 -17.65
C ASP A 35 -29.11 -12.16 -17.88
N THR A 36 -29.59 -11.14 -18.61
CA THR A 36 -28.86 -9.87 -18.78
C THR A 36 -28.79 -9.08 -17.48
N ARG A 37 -29.89 -8.96 -16.73
CA ARG A 37 -29.91 -8.34 -15.40
C ARG A 37 -29.01 -9.05 -14.40
N HIS A 38 -28.99 -10.38 -14.43
CA HIS A 38 -28.10 -11.15 -13.55
C HIS A 38 -26.63 -10.90 -13.87
N LYS A 39 -26.25 -10.87 -15.16
CA LYS A 39 -24.89 -10.52 -15.59
C LYS A 39 -24.50 -9.09 -15.22
N GLU A 40 -25.44 -8.15 -15.33
CA GLU A 40 -25.23 -6.75 -14.93
C GLU A 40 -25.02 -6.62 -13.42
N ASN A 41 -25.85 -7.29 -12.61
CA ASN A 41 -25.69 -7.33 -11.15
C ASN A 41 -24.34 -7.95 -10.74
N LEU A 42 -23.88 -9.01 -11.43
CA LEU A 42 -22.56 -9.60 -11.17
C LEU A 42 -21.42 -8.63 -11.52
N ARG A 43 -21.54 -7.89 -12.63
CA ARG A 43 -20.55 -6.86 -12.99
C ARG A 43 -20.51 -5.72 -11.98
N GLN A 44 -21.66 -5.25 -11.51
CA GLN A 44 -21.75 -4.22 -10.47
C GLN A 44 -21.17 -4.71 -9.14
N ALA A 45 -21.46 -5.94 -8.74
CA ALA A 45 -20.88 -6.55 -7.55
C ALA A 45 -19.36 -6.66 -7.65
N GLN A 46 -18.82 -7.09 -8.81
CA GLN A 46 -17.38 -7.14 -9.03
C GLN A 46 -16.75 -5.74 -8.97
N ALA A 47 -17.35 -4.75 -9.63
CA ALA A 47 -16.87 -3.37 -9.59
C ALA A 47 -16.85 -2.80 -8.15
N SER A 48 -17.85 -3.15 -7.33
CA SER A 48 -17.89 -2.77 -5.91
C SER A 48 -16.78 -3.43 -5.09
N ILE A 49 -16.47 -4.70 -5.37
CA ILE A 49 -15.37 -5.42 -4.70
C ILE A 49 -14.03 -4.82 -5.10
N ASP A 50 -13.85 -4.52 -6.39
CA ASP A 50 -12.61 -3.91 -6.91
C ASP A 50 -12.41 -2.51 -6.32
N ALA A 51 -13.48 -1.73 -6.17
CA ALA A 51 -13.45 -0.42 -5.53
C ALA A 51 -13.07 -0.51 -4.03
N ALA A 52 -13.66 -1.44 -3.28
CA ALA A 52 -13.30 -1.67 -1.88
C ALA A 52 -11.83 -2.10 -1.74
N ALA A 53 -11.37 -3.01 -2.59
CA ALA A 53 -9.97 -3.44 -2.61
C ALA A 53 -8.99 -2.33 -3.02
N ALA A 54 -9.42 -1.37 -3.84
CA ALA A 54 -8.62 -0.19 -4.18
C ALA A 54 -8.53 0.79 -3.00
N ALA A 55 -9.65 1.04 -2.30
CA ALA A 55 -9.69 1.89 -1.11
C ALA A 55 -8.84 1.32 0.04
N ASP A 56 -8.90 0.01 0.28
CA ASP A 56 -8.07 -0.65 1.29
C ASP A 56 -6.56 -0.53 0.99
N ARG A 57 -6.18 -0.65 -0.29
CA ARG A 57 -4.79 -0.46 -0.73
C ARG A 57 -4.32 0.97 -0.49
N TYR A 58 -5.13 1.95 -0.88
CA TYR A 58 -4.87 3.37 -0.64
C TYR A 58 -4.64 3.66 0.85
N ASN A 59 -5.52 3.14 1.73
CA ASN A 59 -5.41 3.37 3.17
C ASN A 59 -4.13 2.77 3.77
N ARG A 60 -3.73 1.57 3.35
CA ARG A 60 -2.49 0.93 3.83
C ARG A 60 -1.25 1.70 3.38
N GLU A 61 -1.24 2.18 2.15
CA GLU A 61 -0.16 3.00 1.61
C GLU A 61 -0.05 4.33 2.36
N TYR A 62 -1.18 4.98 2.65
CA TYR A 62 -1.22 6.19 3.47
C TYR A 62 -0.64 5.95 4.88
N GLN A 63 -1.09 4.90 5.57
CA GLN A 63 -0.60 4.54 6.90
C GLN A 63 0.90 4.21 6.91
N ALA A 64 1.41 3.56 5.86
CA ALA A 64 2.82 3.25 5.70
C ALA A 64 3.67 4.53 5.60
N ILE A 65 3.23 5.48 4.77
CA ILE A 65 3.92 6.77 4.61
C ILE A 65 3.85 7.60 5.91
N GLU A 66 2.72 7.61 6.60
CA GLU A 66 2.56 8.30 7.88
C GLU A 66 3.51 7.73 8.95
N ALA A 67 3.66 6.40 9.01
CA ALA A 67 4.59 5.75 9.92
C ALA A 67 6.06 6.11 9.63
N ILE A 68 6.44 6.23 8.35
CA ILE A 68 7.79 6.69 7.95
C ILE A 68 7.99 8.14 8.39
N ASN A 69 7.03 9.02 8.12
CA ASN A 69 7.09 10.43 8.50
C ASN A 69 7.29 10.61 10.01
N LEU A 70 6.54 9.86 10.83
CA LEU A 70 6.65 9.88 12.28
C LEU A 70 8.02 9.38 12.75
N SER A 71 8.54 8.32 12.11
CA SER A 71 9.85 7.76 12.42
C SER A 71 10.98 8.76 12.17
N VAL A 72 10.93 9.47 11.03
CA VAL A 72 11.92 10.50 10.70
C VAL A 72 11.82 11.70 11.65
N ALA A 73 10.60 12.18 11.92
CA ALA A 73 10.39 13.33 12.81
C ALA A 73 10.92 13.06 14.23
N THR A 74 10.65 11.86 14.75
CA THR A 74 11.15 11.41 16.05
C THR A 74 12.67 11.38 16.06
N LEU A 75 13.28 10.80 15.01
CA LEU A 75 14.74 10.74 14.91
C LEU A 75 15.41 12.12 14.83
N LEU A 76 14.86 13.05 14.04
CA LEU A 76 15.39 14.42 13.97
C LEU A 76 15.34 15.10 15.34
N SER A 77 14.26 14.88 16.10
CA SER A 77 14.13 15.38 17.47
C SER A 77 15.17 14.74 18.41
N ASP A 78 15.36 13.43 18.33
CA ASP A 78 16.31 12.71 19.19
C ASP A 78 17.76 13.11 18.90
N VAL A 79 18.12 13.28 17.62
CA VAL A 79 19.45 13.77 17.21
C VAL A 79 19.66 15.19 17.74
N ALA A 80 18.70 16.09 17.56
CA ALA A 80 18.80 17.46 18.07
C ALA A 80 18.93 17.50 19.60
N TYR A 81 18.16 16.68 20.31
CA TYR A 81 18.22 16.56 21.76
C TYR A 81 19.58 16.07 22.26
N TYR A 82 20.11 15.01 21.65
CA TYR A 82 21.45 14.50 21.98
C TYR A 82 22.53 15.57 21.77
N LEU A 83 22.50 16.28 20.64
CA LEU A 83 23.47 17.34 20.34
C LEU A 83 23.42 18.47 21.38
N MET A 84 22.23 18.84 21.88
CA MET A 84 22.10 19.82 22.96
C MET A 84 22.71 19.32 24.27
N ILE A 85 22.49 18.06 24.64
CA ILE A 85 23.08 17.47 25.84
C ILE A 85 24.60 17.43 25.73
N GLU A 86 25.13 17.04 24.58
CA GLU A 86 26.57 16.94 24.36
C GLU A 86 27.26 18.32 24.41
N ASP A 87 26.69 19.33 23.75
CA ASP A 87 27.18 20.71 23.83
C ASP A 87 27.12 21.25 25.26
N SER A 88 26.05 20.93 25.98
CA SER A 88 25.91 21.29 27.40
C SER A 88 26.95 20.58 28.26
N HIS A 89 27.29 19.31 27.99
CA HIS A 89 28.34 18.59 28.71
C HIS A 89 29.73 19.19 28.47
N LYS A 90 30.01 19.63 27.24
CA LYS A 90 31.28 20.33 26.92
C LYS A 90 31.42 21.65 27.68
N LYS A 91 30.32 22.37 27.88
CA LYS A 91 30.29 23.65 28.60
C LYS A 91 30.29 23.47 30.12
N PHE A 92 29.57 22.46 30.60
CA PHE A 92 29.32 22.22 32.03
C PHE A 92 29.53 20.74 32.38
N PRO A 93 30.79 20.24 32.35
CA PRO A 93 31.09 18.82 32.55
C PRO A 93 30.77 18.33 33.97
N GLU A 94 30.70 19.24 34.95
CA GLU A 94 30.34 18.91 36.33
C GLU A 94 28.82 18.77 36.53
N GLU A 95 28.02 19.43 35.69
CA GLU A 95 26.55 19.41 35.77
C GLU A 95 25.94 18.25 34.99
N ILE A 96 26.56 17.89 33.86
CA ILE A 96 26.13 16.77 33.04
C ILE A 96 27.12 15.62 33.20
N SER A 97 26.69 14.56 33.86
CA SER A 97 27.50 13.36 34.00
C SER A 97 27.80 12.71 32.65
N LEU A 98 29.03 12.22 32.48
CA LEU A 98 29.41 11.35 31.37
C LEU A 98 28.47 10.13 31.24
N VAL A 99 27.95 9.62 32.37
CA VAL A 99 26.98 8.51 32.39
C VAL A 99 25.67 8.90 31.70
N PHE A 100 25.19 10.12 31.95
CA PHE A 100 23.98 10.66 31.32
C PHE A 100 24.18 10.87 29.81
N LEU A 101 25.35 11.35 29.40
CA LEU A 101 25.70 11.48 27.99
C LEU A 101 25.73 10.12 27.28
N HIS A 102 26.35 9.10 27.89
CA HIS A 102 26.37 7.74 27.34
C HIS A 102 24.98 7.13 27.22
N GLN A 103 24.11 7.33 28.22
CA GLN A 103 22.74 6.84 28.17
C GLN A 103 21.95 7.52 27.04
N SER A 104 22.09 8.83 26.88
CA SER A 104 21.45 9.59 25.81
C SER A 104 21.89 9.11 24.42
N ARG A 105 23.19 8.80 24.24
CA ARG A 105 23.71 8.19 23.00
C ARG A 105 23.08 6.82 22.73
N LYS A 106 22.97 5.98 23.76
CA LYS A 106 22.38 4.64 23.64
C LYS A 106 20.89 4.72 23.25
N ASP A 107 20.15 5.62 23.87
CA ASP A 107 18.72 5.82 23.57
C ASP A 107 18.52 6.30 22.13
N LEU A 108 19.36 7.23 21.66
CA LEU A 108 19.39 7.64 20.26
C LEU A 108 19.61 6.46 19.31
N MET A 109 20.63 5.62 19.57
CA MET A 109 20.89 4.44 18.73
C MET A 109 19.71 3.46 18.68
N VAL A 110 19.03 3.24 19.81
CA VAL A 110 17.84 2.38 19.89
C VAL A 110 16.70 2.96 19.06
N ASN A 111 16.45 4.27 19.15
CA ASN A 111 15.36 4.92 18.43
C ASN A 111 15.63 4.99 16.92
N THR A 112 16.87 5.27 16.50
CA THR A 112 17.27 5.20 15.08
C THR A 112 17.04 3.81 14.50
N ASN A 113 17.36 2.75 15.24
CA ASN A 113 17.09 1.38 14.82
C ASN A 113 15.60 1.09 14.68
N LYS A 114 14.78 1.53 15.65
CA LYS A 114 13.32 1.37 15.57
C LYS A 114 12.75 2.07 14.34
N GLY A 115 13.12 3.33 14.10
CA GLY A 115 12.64 4.08 12.93
C GLY A 115 13.09 3.47 11.60
N SER A 116 14.34 3.01 11.54
CA SER A 116 14.91 2.32 10.38
C SER A 116 14.16 1.01 10.06
N VAL A 117 13.90 0.17 11.06
CA VAL A 117 13.13 -1.08 10.92
C VAL A 117 11.67 -0.79 10.55
N SER A 118 11.03 0.18 11.20
CA SER A 118 9.67 0.59 10.86
C SER A 118 9.54 1.02 9.40
N THR A 119 10.54 1.74 8.88
CA THR A 119 10.58 2.14 7.47
C THR A 119 10.68 0.93 6.54
N LEU A 120 11.56 -0.03 6.83
CA LEU A 120 11.68 -1.26 6.04
C LEU A 120 10.39 -2.11 6.04
N LEU A 121 9.70 -2.19 7.18
CA LEU A 121 8.43 -2.90 7.29
C LEU A 121 7.29 -2.22 6.51
N ALA A 122 7.38 -0.90 6.32
CA ALA A 122 6.42 -0.11 5.56
C ALA A 122 6.65 -0.21 4.03
N LEU A 123 7.88 -0.48 3.57
CA LEU A 123 8.22 -0.52 2.13
C LEU A 123 7.28 -1.40 1.28
N PRO A 124 6.93 -2.64 1.67
CA PRO A 124 6.07 -3.50 0.86
C PRO A 124 4.62 -2.99 0.72
N GLN A 125 4.22 -2.02 1.54
CA GLN A 125 2.87 -1.43 1.50
C GLN A 125 2.80 -0.22 0.55
N ILE A 126 3.95 0.37 0.21
CA ILE A 126 4.07 1.44 -0.79
C ILE A 126 4.11 0.76 -2.15
N HIS A 127 3.22 1.11 -3.06
CA HIS A 127 3.15 0.50 -4.40
C HIS A 127 3.75 1.40 -5.46
N ASP A 128 3.86 2.70 -5.18
CA ASP A 128 4.51 3.67 -6.05
C ASP A 128 6.05 3.55 -5.96
N GLU A 129 6.69 3.35 -7.11
CA GLU A 129 8.15 3.13 -7.21
C GLU A 129 8.96 4.36 -6.78
N GLU A 130 8.49 5.58 -7.08
CA GLU A 130 9.18 6.81 -6.67
C GLU A 130 9.11 7.00 -5.15
N LEU A 131 7.94 6.74 -4.55
CA LEU A 131 7.76 6.77 -3.09
C LEU A 131 8.58 5.67 -2.39
N GLN A 132 8.69 4.48 -2.99
CA GLN A 132 9.56 3.41 -2.48
C GLN A 132 11.03 3.85 -2.51
N GLU A 133 11.52 4.41 -3.60
CA GLU A 133 12.91 4.87 -3.71
C GLU A 133 13.22 5.96 -2.68
N LEU A 134 12.30 6.90 -2.47
CA LEU A 134 12.42 7.92 -1.44
C LEU A 134 12.45 7.33 -0.03
N ALA A 135 11.60 6.34 0.26
CA ALA A 135 11.58 5.64 1.54
C ALA A 135 12.87 4.84 1.80
N VAL A 136 13.46 4.23 0.76
CA VAL A 136 14.78 3.58 0.84
C VAL A 136 15.86 4.59 1.19
N LYS A 137 15.89 5.76 0.53
CA LYS A 137 16.84 6.85 0.86
C LYS A 137 16.70 7.32 2.31
N VAL A 138 15.47 7.39 2.82
CA VAL A 138 15.19 7.68 4.22
C VAL A 138 15.80 6.60 5.14
N HIS A 139 15.58 5.32 4.85
CA HIS A 139 16.17 4.21 5.59
C HIS A 139 17.71 4.25 5.58
N GLU A 140 18.33 4.45 4.41
CA GLU A 140 19.78 4.53 4.27
C GLU A 140 20.37 5.69 5.09
N ALA A 141 19.72 6.85 5.08
CA ALA A 141 20.15 7.99 5.88
C ALA A 141 20.08 7.70 7.39
N MET A 142 19.02 7.02 7.86
CA MET A 142 18.92 6.58 9.26
C MET A 142 20.04 5.59 9.62
N SER A 143 20.34 4.64 8.73
CA SER A 143 21.42 3.67 8.91
C SER A 143 22.79 4.34 8.94
N ALA A 144 23.02 5.37 8.12
CA ALA A 144 24.26 6.15 8.13
C ALA A 144 24.44 6.92 9.44
N VAL A 145 23.39 7.55 9.96
CA VAL A 145 23.38 8.20 11.28
C VAL A 145 23.76 7.16 12.35
N ARG A 146 23.11 5.99 12.36
CA ARG A 146 23.44 4.93 13.32
C ARG A 146 24.91 4.50 13.23
N ALA A 147 25.46 4.29 12.04
CA ALA A 147 26.84 3.83 11.85
C ALA A 147 27.86 4.79 12.47
N GLU A 148 27.62 6.11 12.40
CA GLU A 148 28.46 7.09 13.09
C GLU A 148 28.36 6.96 14.62
N PHE A 149 27.16 6.71 15.16
CA PHE A 149 26.97 6.54 16.60
C PHE A 149 27.43 5.18 17.13
N ASP A 150 27.55 4.14 16.31
CA ASP A 150 28.05 2.79 16.68
C ASP A 150 29.59 2.77 16.80
N GLY A 151 30.30 3.71 16.14
CA GLY A 151 31.77 3.74 16.13
C GLY A 151 32.40 2.54 15.41
N SER A 152 31.62 1.84 14.59
CA SER A 152 32.01 0.62 13.87
C SER A 152 32.84 0.86 12.61
N ASP A 153 33.14 2.11 12.28
CA ASP A 153 34.09 2.47 11.24
C ASP A 153 35.46 2.75 11.90
N PRO A 154 36.46 1.87 11.73
CA PRO A 154 37.76 1.99 12.41
C PRO A 154 38.58 3.21 11.97
N ASP A 155 38.22 3.86 10.85
CA ASP A 155 38.82 5.12 10.39
C ASP A 155 38.14 6.36 10.99
N ILE A 156 37.00 6.21 11.68
CA ILE A 156 36.30 7.26 12.41
C ILE A 156 36.95 7.43 13.80
N LYS A 157 38.21 7.85 13.81
CA LYS A 157 38.81 8.50 14.99
C LYS A 157 38.50 9.99 14.87
N GLU A 158 37.61 10.48 15.73
CA GLU A 158 37.13 11.87 15.76
C GLU A 158 36.35 12.32 14.51
N VAL A 159 35.15 11.78 14.31
CA VAL A 159 34.18 12.45 13.44
C VAL A 159 33.49 13.56 14.23
N SER A 160 33.57 14.79 13.73
CA SER A 160 32.88 15.94 14.30
C SER A 160 31.37 15.78 14.12
N TRP A 161 30.60 16.13 15.15
CA TRP A 161 29.14 16.02 15.16
C TRP A 161 28.43 16.93 14.15
N GLN A 162 29.16 17.88 13.56
CA GLN A 162 28.76 18.57 12.34
C GLN A 162 28.41 17.56 11.23
N ASN A 163 29.20 16.49 11.05
CA ASN A 163 28.94 15.47 10.04
C ASN A 163 27.63 14.70 10.31
N ALA A 164 27.30 14.41 11.57
CA ALA A 164 26.05 13.71 11.91
C ALA A 164 24.82 14.57 11.62
N PHE A 165 24.89 15.88 11.92
CA PHE A 165 23.83 16.82 11.55
C PHE A 165 23.76 16.99 10.02
N GLU A 166 24.91 17.18 9.35
CA GLU A 166 24.99 17.28 7.90
C GLU A 166 24.42 16.03 7.21
N LYS A 167 24.64 14.84 7.75
CA LYS A 167 24.06 13.56 7.29
C LYS A 167 22.56 13.40 7.60
N SER A 168 22.05 14.08 8.62
CA SER A 168 20.61 14.16 8.89
C SER A 168 19.87 15.10 7.93
N THR A 169 20.57 16.04 7.30
CA THR A 169 19.99 16.97 6.31
C THR A 169 19.42 16.26 5.09
N PRO A 170 20.15 15.34 4.41
CA PRO A 170 19.61 14.49 3.35
C PRO A 170 18.36 13.73 3.77
N MET A 171 18.30 13.22 5.01
CA MET A 171 17.10 12.56 5.55
C MET A 171 15.91 13.52 5.63
N ASN A 172 16.10 14.74 6.14
CA ASN A 172 15.06 15.75 6.21
C ASN A 172 14.56 16.14 4.81
N HIS A 173 15.47 16.28 3.85
CA HIS A 173 15.11 16.54 2.44
C HIS A 173 14.35 15.36 1.81
N ALA A 174 14.84 14.13 1.99
CA ALA A 174 14.19 12.93 1.48
C ALA A 174 12.78 12.76 2.07
N ASN A 175 12.63 13.01 3.36
CA ASN A 175 11.33 12.98 4.05
C ASN A 175 10.38 14.08 3.58
N ARG A 176 10.87 15.31 3.39
CA ARG A 176 10.04 16.39 2.80
C ARG A 176 9.60 16.08 1.39
N ASN A 177 10.49 15.50 0.57
CA ASN A 177 10.16 15.08 -0.77
C ASN A 177 9.14 13.94 -0.76
N LEU A 178 9.29 12.96 0.15
CA LEU A 178 8.33 11.90 0.36
C LEU A 178 6.97 12.45 0.77
N GLN A 179 6.92 13.42 1.68
CA GLN A 179 5.67 14.09 2.10
C GLN A 179 5.02 14.84 0.94
N ALA A 180 5.80 15.63 0.20
CA ALA A 180 5.28 16.38 -0.94
C ALA A 180 4.77 15.44 -2.05
N ALA A 181 5.50 14.38 -2.35
CA ALA A 181 5.11 13.36 -3.31
C ALA A 181 3.86 12.61 -2.85
N ALA A 182 3.78 12.22 -1.57
CA ALA A 182 2.62 11.56 -0.99
C ALA A 182 1.37 12.46 -1.03
N LEU A 183 1.49 13.73 -0.62
CA LEU A 183 0.39 14.69 -0.69
C LEU A 183 -0.09 14.90 -2.13
N GLY A 184 0.84 15.03 -3.09
CA GLY A 184 0.51 15.13 -4.52
C GLY A 184 -0.14 13.86 -5.08
N TYR A 185 0.34 12.68 -4.68
CA TYR A 185 -0.21 11.38 -5.07
C TYR A 185 -1.64 11.20 -4.54
N PHE A 186 -1.86 11.49 -3.25
CA PHE A 186 -3.16 11.35 -2.61
C PHE A 186 -4.17 12.38 -3.12
N ALA A 187 -3.76 13.62 -3.38
CA ALA A 187 -4.63 14.63 -4.00
C ALA A 187 -5.09 14.24 -5.42
N LYS A 188 -4.20 13.65 -6.24
CA LYS A 188 -4.56 13.17 -7.59
C LYS A 188 -5.54 12.00 -7.58
N LYS A 189 -5.55 11.19 -6.53
CA LYS A 189 -6.47 10.05 -6.37
C LYS A 189 -7.82 10.45 -5.77
N GLU A 190 -7.89 11.59 -5.08
CA GLU A 190 -9.13 12.19 -4.58
C GLU A 190 -9.90 12.96 -5.65
N GLU A 191 -9.29 13.32 -6.78
CA GLU A 191 -10.05 13.87 -7.91
C GLU A 191 -11.12 12.84 -8.33
N PRO A 192 -12.42 13.18 -8.21
CA PRO A 192 -13.45 12.29 -8.66
C PRO A 192 -13.20 12.08 -10.14
N THR A 193 -13.04 10.82 -10.54
CA THR A 193 -13.13 10.41 -11.93
C THR A 193 -14.44 11.01 -12.41
N GLN A 194 -14.34 12.07 -13.21
CA GLN A 194 -15.48 12.72 -13.83
C GLN A 194 -16.18 11.60 -14.58
N THR A 195 -17.31 11.15 -14.03
CA THR A 195 -18.18 10.23 -14.71
C THR A 195 -18.82 11.09 -15.79
N ASP A 196 -18.20 11.10 -16.96
CA ASP A 196 -18.82 11.52 -18.20
C ASP A 196 -20.06 10.65 -18.41
N SER A 197 -21.15 11.05 -17.76
CA SER A 197 -22.46 10.52 -18.01
C SER A 197 -22.79 10.94 -19.43
N PRO A 198 -22.96 9.99 -20.39
CA PRO A 198 -23.36 10.36 -21.72
C PRO A 198 -24.74 10.97 -21.61
N THR A 199 -24.82 12.27 -21.88
CA THR A 199 -26.10 12.98 -21.92
C THR A 199 -26.85 12.43 -23.12
N ALA A 200 -27.86 11.61 -22.86
CA ALA A 200 -28.80 11.17 -23.89
C ALA A 200 -29.49 12.42 -24.47
N LYS A 201 -29.30 12.64 -25.77
CA LYS A 201 -30.18 13.48 -26.60
C LYS A 201 -31.02 12.57 -27.46
#